data_AF-A0A0A9CSJ9-F1
#
_entry.id   AF-A0A0A9CSJ9-F1
#
_cell.length_a   1.000
_cell.length_b   1.000
_cell.length_c   1.000
_cell.angle_alpha   90.00
_cell.angle_beta   90.00
_cell.angle_gamma   90.00
#
_symmetry.space_group_name_H-M   'P 1'
#
loop_
_entity.id
_entity.type
_entity.pdbx_description
1 polymer ?
#
loop_
_entity_poly.entity_id
_entity_poly.type
_entity_poly.pdbx_seq_one_letter_code
_entity_poly.pdbx_strand_id
1 'polypeptide(L)'
;MIAWIFCLGLGSSYPCDIWSVGCILVELCTGEALFQTHENLEHLAMMERVFGPLPYHMLESADRHSAKYIRKGRLNWPEGCTSRESMKAVMKLPRLQNLVMQNVDQSAGDFIDLLQGLLKYDPASRQTAQEALRHPFLTEGSERRRCYTLPPL
;
A
#
# COMPACT_ATOMS: atom_id res chain seq x y z
N MET A 1 8.06 3.72 6.70
CA MET A 1 6.75 3.64 6.00
C MET A 1 6.35 4.90 5.23
N ILE A 2 6.58 6.13 5.71
CA ILE A 2 6.10 7.39 5.05
C ILE A 2 7.14 8.03 4.10
N ALA A 3 8.37 7.53 4.08
CA ALA A 3 9.50 8.17 3.40
C ALA A 3 9.38 8.25 1.87
N TRP A 4 8.56 7.41 1.23
CA TRP A 4 8.56 7.31 -0.23
C TRP A 4 7.94 8.51 -0.95
N ILE A 5 6.82 9.06 -0.46
CA ILE A 5 6.20 10.25 -1.07
C ILE A 5 7.00 11.51 -0.73
N PHE A 6 7.63 11.54 0.44
CA PHE A 6 8.53 12.63 0.82
C PHE A 6 9.83 12.62 0.01
N CYS A 7 10.37 11.43 -0.30
CA CYS A 7 11.56 11.27 -1.15
C CYS A 7 11.33 11.65 -2.63
N LEU A 8 10.09 11.63 -3.13
CA LEU A 8 9.78 12.08 -4.49
C LEU A 8 9.51 13.59 -4.60
N GLY A 9 9.51 14.33 -3.48
CA GLY A 9 9.34 15.78 -3.49
C GLY A 9 7.93 16.26 -3.90
N LEU A 10 6.93 15.38 -3.90
CA LEU A 10 5.58 15.68 -4.41
C LEU A 10 4.69 16.50 -3.46
N GLY A 11 5.22 16.99 -2.33
CA GLY A 11 4.64 18.10 -1.54
C GLY A 11 3.24 17.94 -0.95
N SER A 12 2.58 16.79 -1.09
CA SER A 12 1.16 16.65 -0.78
C SER A 12 0.94 15.78 0.46
N SER A 13 0.53 16.39 1.58
CA SER A 13 0.29 15.67 2.85
C SER A 13 -0.87 14.68 2.74
N TYR A 14 -1.98 15.10 2.13
CA TYR A 14 -3.22 14.32 2.15
C TYR A 14 -3.08 12.94 1.47
N PRO A 15 -2.51 12.80 0.26
CA PRO A 15 -2.32 11.48 -0.34
C PRO A 15 -1.38 10.59 0.48
N CYS A 16 -0.37 11.16 1.15
CA CYS A 16 0.52 10.40 2.05
C CYS A 16 -0.23 9.76 3.19
N ASP A 17 -1.16 10.50 3.80
CA ASP A 17 -1.97 10.01 4.90
C ASP A 17 -2.86 8.85 4.43
N ILE A 18 -3.48 8.96 3.24
CA ILE A 18 -4.27 7.89 2.65
C ILE A 18 -3.46 6.62 2.43
N TRP A 19 -2.25 6.74 1.89
CA TRP A 19 -1.37 5.59 1.69
C TRP A 19 -1.00 4.93 3.02
N SER A 20 -0.69 5.75 4.03
CA SER A 20 -0.35 5.27 5.37
C SER A 20 -1.52 4.51 6.00
N VAL A 21 -2.74 5.03 5.86
CA VAL A 21 -3.98 4.34 6.27
C VAL A 21 -4.12 3.00 5.55
N GLY A 22 -3.88 2.94 4.24
CA GLY A 22 -3.90 1.69 3.48
C GLY A 22 -2.93 0.65 4.04
N CYS A 23 -1.69 1.04 4.36
CA CYS A 23 -0.71 0.14 4.96
C CYS A 23 -1.15 -0.36 6.34
N ILE A 24 -1.68 0.53 7.18
CA ILE A 24 -2.19 0.19 8.51
C ILE A 24 -3.35 -0.79 8.39
N LEU A 25 -4.27 -0.59 7.45
CA LEU A 25 -5.38 -1.51 7.22
C LEU A 25 -4.89 -2.91 6.86
N VAL A 26 -3.89 -3.03 5.98
CA VAL A 26 -3.30 -4.33 5.65
C VAL A 26 -2.67 -4.97 6.89
N GLU A 27 -1.88 -4.20 7.66
CA GLU A 27 -1.23 -4.68 8.88
C GLU A 27 -2.23 -5.14 9.95
N LEU A 28 -3.38 -4.46 10.08
CA LEU A 28 -4.45 -4.88 10.98
C LEU A 28 -5.06 -6.23 10.59
N CYS A 29 -5.10 -6.55 9.30
CA CYS A 29 -5.65 -7.81 8.81
C CYS A 29 -4.64 -8.95 8.88
N THR A 30 -3.38 -8.67 8.56
CA THR A 30 -2.31 -9.67 8.54
C THR A 30 -1.68 -9.91 9.91
N GLY A 31 -1.79 -8.94 10.83
CA GLY A 31 -1.13 -8.94 12.13
C GLY A 31 0.39 -8.71 12.08
N GLU A 32 0.95 -8.51 10.89
CA GLU A 32 2.37 -8.25 10.65
C GLU A 32 2.55 -6.98 9.83
N ALA A 33 3.56 -6.17 10.19
CA ALA A 33 3.88 -4.96 9.44
C ALA A 33 4.24 -5.30 7.98
N LEU A 34 3.53 -4.65 7.05
CA LEU A 34 3.61 -4.94 5.61
C LEU A 34 5.01 -4.72 5.02
N PHE A 35 5.72 -3.71 5.53
CA PHE A 35 7.07 -3.37 5.08
C PHE A 35 8.01 -3.16 6.27
N GLN A 36 8.79 -4.19 6.59
CA GLN A 36 9.80 -4.16 7.65
C GLN A 36 11.21 -3.96 7.06
N THR A 37 11.44 -2.84 6.38
CA THR A 37 12.78 -2.52 5.85
C THR A 37 13.16 -1.06 6.08
N HIS A 38 14.45 -0.85 6.29
CA HIS A 38 15.08 0.46 6.42
C HIS A 38 15.76 0.90 5.12
N GLU A 39 15.84 0.02 4.12
CA GLU A 39 16.49 0.28 2.84
C GLU A 39 15.48 0.69 1.76
N ASN A 40 15.76 1.78 1.05
CA ASN A 40 14.83 2.34 0.06
C ASN A 40 14.60 1.41 -1.14
N LEU A 41 15.65 0.75 -1.63
CA LEU A 41 15.55 -0.18 -2.77
C LEU A 41 14.73 -1.42 -2.39
N GLU A 42 14.93 -1.93 -1.18
CA GLU A 42 14.18 -3.07 -0.68
C GLU A 42 12.71 -2.70 -0.50
N HIS A 43 12.41 -1.52 0.06
CA HIS A 43 11.05 -1.00 0.15
C HIS A 43 10.36 -0.96 -1.22
N LEU A 44 11.04 -0.42 -2.23
CA LEU A 44 10.53 -0.35 -3.61
C LEU A 44 10.25 -1.75 -4.18
N ALA A 45 11.16 -2.70 -3.96
CA ALA A 45 11.00 -4.06 -4.44
C ALA A 45 9.85 -4.80 -3.73
N MET A 46 9.67 -4.59 -2.43
CA MET A 46 8.51 -5.09 -1.68
C MET A 46 7.21 -4.49 -2.19
N MET A 47 7.17 -3.18 -2.44
CA MET A 47 5.99 -2.53 -3.03
C MET A 47 5.67 -3.12 -4.40
N GLU A 48 6.65 -3.26 -5.28
CA GLU A 48 6.46 -3.83 -6.61
C GLU A 48 5.95 -5.29 -6.54
N ARG A 49 6.39 -6.05 -5.53
CA ARG A 49 5.93 -7.41 -5.28
C ARG A 49 4.46 -7.46 -4.85
N VAL A 50 4.07 -6.59 -3.91
CA VAL A 50 2.75 -6.59 -3.27
C VAL A 50 1.69 -5.97 -4.18
N PHE A 51 1.97 -4.82 -4.78
CA PHE A 51 1.00 -4.04 -5.57
C PHE A 51 1.16 -4.19 -7.09
N GLY A 52 2.31 -4.69 -7.55
CA GLY A 52 2.61 -4.85 -8.98
C GLY A 52 3.60 -3.82 -9.53
N PRO A 53 3.84 -3.79 -10.84
CA PRO A 53 4.89 -2.96 -11.44
C PRO A 53 4.65 -1.47 -11.20
N LEU A 54 5.71 -0.77 -10.81
CA LEU A 54 5.70 0.69 -10.66
C LEU A 54 5.47 1.36 -12.03
N PRO A 55 4.53 2.30 -12.15
CA PRO A 55 4.30 3.00 -13.40
C PRO A 55 5.50 3.86 -13.81
N TYR A 56 5.83 3.82 -15.11
CA TYR A 56 7.05 4.42 -15.67
C TYR A 56 7.17 5.93 -15.39
N HIS A 57 6.07 6.68 -15.47
CA HIS A 57 6.08 8.13 -15.23
C HIS A 57 6.56 8.50 -13.83
N MET A 58 6.32 7.64 -12.82
CA MET A 58 6.83 7.88 -11.45
C MET A 58 8.30 7.52 -11.30
N LEU A 59 8.78 6.55 -12.08
CA LEU A 59 10.20 6.22 -12.15
C LEU A 59 10.97 7.36 -12.85
N GLU A 60 10.36 7.98 -13.85
CA GLU A 60 10.93 9.12 -14.55
C GLU A 60 10.92 10.40 -13.70
N SER A 61 9.87 10.62 -12.91
CA SER A 61 9.79 11.75 -11.96
C SER A 61 10.53 11.50 -10.65
N ALA A 62 11.30 10.41 -10.55
CA ALA A 62 12.09 10.08 -9.38
C ALA A 62 13.29 11.04 -9.24
N ASP A 63 13.52 11.53 -8.03
CA ASP A 63 14.63 12.45 -7.75
C ASP A 63 16.02 11.84 -8.06
N ARG A 64 17.07 12.68 -8.16
CA ARG A 64 18.45 12.23 -8.43
C ARG A 64 18.93 11.16 -7.46
N HIS A 65 18.45 11.18 -6.23
CA HIS A 65 18.78 10.16 -5.22
C HIS A 65 18.19 8.78 -5.51
N SER A 66 17.06 8.70 -6.19
CA SER A 66 16.39 7.45 -6.56
C SER A 66 16.75 6.94 -7.95
N ALA A 67 17.35 7.78 -8.81
CA ALA A 67 17.87 7.37 -10.11
C ALA A 67 18.84 6.17 -10.05
N LYS A 68 19.60 6.02 -8.95
CA LYS A 68 20.50 4.86 -8.72
C LYS A 68 19.76 3.52 -8.55
N TYR A 69 18.48 3.57 -8.19
CA TYR A 69 17.61 2.41 -8.03
C TYR A 69 16.89 2.05 -9.33
N ILE A 70 17.01 2.85 -10.39
CA ILE A 70 16.26 2.69 -11.63
C ILE A 70 17.25 2.40 -12.75
N ARG A 71 17.08 1.28 -13.44
CA ARG A 71 17.93 0.85 -14.55
C ARG A 71 17.06 0.48 -15.75
N LYS A 72 17.26 1.17 -16.88
CA LYS A 72 16.48 0.97 -18.12
C LYS A 72 14.96 1.08 -17.92
N GLY A 73 14.50 2.02 -17.08
CA GLY A 73 13.06 2.23 -16.85
C GLY A 73 12.39 1.18 -15.96
N ARG A 74 13.17 0.37 -15.24
CA ARG A 74 12.69 -0.61 -14.25
C ARG A 74 13.50 -0.51 -12.96
N LEU A 75 12.96 -1.04 -11.88
CA LEU A 75 13.69 -1.13 -10.62
C LEU A 75 14.94 -2.02 -10.78
N ASN A 76 16.07 -1.55 -10.25
CA ASN A 76 17.36 -2.26 -10.27
C ASN A 76 17.41 -3.38 -9.22
N TRP A 77 16.46 -4.29 -9.31
CA TRP A 77 16.29 -5.44 -8.42
C TRP A 77 16.19 -6.73 -9.26
N PRO A 78 16.81 -7.85 -8.84
CA PRO A 78 17.54 -8.11 -7.59
C PRO A 78 19.03 -7.71 -7.58
N GLU A 79 19.59 -7.23 -8.70
CA GLU A 79 21.04 -6.96 -8.83
C GLU A 79 21.57 -5.92 -7.83
N GLY A 80 20.73 -4.97 -7.39
CA GLY A 80 21.09 -3.97 -6.39
C GLY A 80 20.86 -4.40 -4.93
N CYS A 81 20.48 -5.66 -4.65
CA CYS A 81 20.13 -6.07 -3.30
C CYS A 81 21.31 -5.94 -2.31
N THR A 82 21.04 -5.40 -1.12
CA THR A 82 22.04 -5.24 -0.07
C THR A 82 22.44 -6.58 0.56
N SER A 83 21.50 -7.55 0.61
CA SER A 83 21.69 -8.86 1.24
C SER A 83 20.82 -9.95 0.61
N ARG A 84 21.20 -11.22 0.79
CA ARG A 84 20.38 -12.39 0.37
C ARG A 84 19.12 -12.53 1.22
N GLU A 85 19.18 -12.06 2.45
CA GLU A 85 18.09 -12.06 3.43
C GLU A 85 16.99 -11.09 2.98
N SER A 86 17.36 -9.88 2.56
CA SER A 86 16.45 -8.91 1.93
C SER A 86 15.79 -9.52 0.69
N MET A 87 16.56 -10.23 -0.15
CA MET A 87 16.01 -10.90 -1.33
C MET A 87 14.93 -11.92 -0.97
N LYS A 88 15.19 -12.76 0.04
CA LYS A 88 14.22 -13.74 0.53
C LYS A 88 12.98 -13.07 1.12
N ALA A 89 13.15 -12.00 1.90
CA ALA A 89 12.04 -11.25 2.49
C ALA A 89 11.09 -10.71 1.40
N VAL A 90 11.63 -10.05 0.38
CA VAL A 90 10.82 -9.56 -0.76
C VAL A 90 10.14 -10.69 -1.52
N MET A 91 10.86 -11.79 -1.81
CA MET A 91 10.27 -12.90 -2.57
C MET A 91 9.16 -13.63 -1.81
N LYS A 92 9.26 -13.68 -0.48
CA LYS A 92 8.29 -14.32 0.42
C LYS A 92 6.98 -13.53 0.51
N LEU A 93 6.99 -12.22 0.27
CA LEU A 93 5.77 -11.41 0.31
C LEU A 93 4.78 -11.84 -0.79
N PRO A 94 3.53 -12.20 -0.42
CA PRO A 94 2.48 -12.45 -1.39
C PRO A 94 1.90 -11.13 -1.93
N ARG A 95 1.12 -11.23 -3.01
CA ARG A 95 0.37 -10.08 -3.55
C ARG A 95 -0.68 -9.62 -2.55
N LEU A 96 -1.05 -8.35 -2.62
CA LEU A 96 -2.09 -7.74 -1.77
C LEU A 96 -3.37 -8.59 -1.70
N GLN A 97 -3.85 -9.04 -2.85
CA GLN A 97 -5.05 -9.88 -2.95
C GLN A 97 -4.93 -11.17 -2.15
N ASN A 98 -3.77 -11.84 -2.25
CA ASN A 98 -3.51 -13.09 -1.54
C ASN A 98 -3.37 -12.85 -0.04
N LEU A 99 -2.74 -11.74 0.38
CA LEU A 99 -2.67 -11.36 1.80
C LEU A 99 -4.07 -11.19 2.39
N VAL A 100 -4.96 -10.49 1.68
CA VAL A 100 -6.33 -10.28 2.15
C VAL A 100 -7.13 -11.58 2.14
N MET A 101 -7.10 -12.34 1.04
CA MET A 101 -7.86 -13.60 0.92
C MET A 101 -7.45 -14.66 1.94
N GLN A 102 -6.24 -14.59 2.49
CA GLN A 102 -5.79 -15.49 3.55
C GLN A 102 -6.27 -15.08 4.95
N ASN A 103 -6.66 -13.81 5.14
CA ASN A 103 -6.98 -13.25 6.46
C ASN A 103 -8.42 -12.74 6.56
N VAL A 104 -9.14 -12.62 5.45
CA VAL A 104 -10.51 -12.11 5.38
C VAL A 104 -11.33 -13.06 4.50
N ASP A 105 -12.39 -13.66 5.06
CA ASP A 105 -13.21 -14.64 4.34
C ASP A 105 -14.40 -13.99 3.61
N GLN A 106 -15.32 -13.36 4.35
CA GLN A 106 -16.64 -12.99 3.81
C GLN A 106 -16.68 -11.67 3.03
N SER A 107 -15.69 -10.78 3.25
CA SER A 107 -15.64 -9.42 2.69
C SER A 107 -14.30 -9.11 2.02
N ALA A 108 -13.57 -10.14 1.61
CA ALA A 108 -12.24 -10.01 1.01
C ALA A 108 -12.27 -9.14 -0.25
N GLY A 109 -13.30 -9.30 -1.08
CA GLY A 109 -13.45 -8.56 -2.33
C GLY A 109 -13.55 -7.04 -2.12
N ASP A 110 -14.50 -6.61 -1.29
CA ASP A 110 -14.69 -5.18 -1.00
C ASP A 110 -13.50 -4.57 -0.25
N PHE A 111 -12.84 -5.36 0.60
CA PHE A 111 -11.65 -4.88 1.28
C PHE A 111 -10.46 -4.71 0.32
N ILE A 112 -10.27 -5.65 -0.62
CA ILE A 112 -9.26 -5.53 -1.68
C ILE A 112 -9.53 -4.29 -2.53
N ASP A 113 -10.79 -4.04 -2.92
CA ASP A 113 -11.14 -2.88 -3.77
C ASP A 113 -10.81 -1.56 -3.05
N LEU A 114 -11.21 -1.44 -1.77
CA LEU A 114 -10.84 -0.30 -0.93
C LEU A 114 -9.32 -0.13 -0.85
N LEU A 115 -8.57 -1.19 -0.56
CA LEU A 115 -7.12 -1.14 -0.46
C LEU A 115 -6.46 -0.78 -1.78
N GLN A 116 -6.96 -1.28 -2.90
CA GLN A 116 -6.45 -0.94 -4.24
C GLN A 116 -6.61 0.54 -4.54
N GLY A 117 -7.69 1.19 -4.07
CA GLY A 117 -7.88 2.63 -4.24
C GLY A 117 -7.04 3.49 -3.29
N LEU A 118 -6.85 3.06 -2.04
CA LEU A 118 -6.00 3.73 -1.04
C LEU A 118 -4.50 3.60 -1.37
N LEU A 119 -4.08 2.44 -1.87
CA LEU A 119 -2.68 2.08 -2.17
C LEU A 119 -2.35 2.24 -3.65
N LYS A 120 -2.99 3.21 -4.32
CA LYS A 120 -2.55 3.62 -5.66
C LYS A 120 -1.22 4.34 -5.61
N TYR A 121 -0.35 3.96 -6.53
CA TYR A 121 0.97 4.54 -6.74
C TYR A 121 0.92 6.05 -6.98
N ASP A 122 0.19 6.46 -8.02
CA ASP A 122 0.07 7.87 -8.39
C ASP A 122 -0.86 8.60 -7.40
N PRO A 123 -0.36 9.60 -6.66
CA PRO A 123 -1.16 10.36 -5.70
C PRO A 123 -2.32 11.13 -6.35
N ALA A 124 -2.24 11.51 -7.62
CA ALA A 124 -3.33 12.19 -8.32
C ALA A 124 -4.51 11.25 -8.63
N SER A 125 -4.21 9.96 -8.78
CA SER A 125 -5.21 8.92 -9.06
C SER A 125 -5.73 8.20 -7.82
N ARG A 126 -5.11 8.47 -6.65
CA ARG A 126 -5.39 7.83 -5.36
C ARG A 126 -6.71 8.34 -4.79
N GLN A 127 -7.50 7.43 -4.21
CA GLN A 127 -8.76 7.82 -3.58
C GLN A 127 -8.53 8.79 -2.42
N THR A 128 -9.44 9.73 -2.26
CA THR A 128 -9.49 10.62 -1.09
C THR A 128 -10.11 9.90 0.10
N ALA A 129 -9.86 10.41 1.32
CA ALA A 129 -10.52 9.87 2.52
C ALA A 129 -12.04 9.91 2.41
N GLN A 130 -12.61 10.95 1.79
CA GLN A 130 -14.04 11.10 1.63
C GLN A 130 -14.63 10.04 0.70
N GLU A 131 -13.93 9.70 -0.38
CA GLU A 131 -14.34 8.62 -1.29
C GLU A 131 -14.20 7.26 -0.63
N ALA A 132 -13.08 7.03 0.07
CA ALA A 132 -12.85 5.80 0.82
C ALA A 132 -13.92 5.54 1.88
N LEU A 133 -14.35 6.58 2.61
CA LEU A 133 -15.42 6.47 3.62
C LEU A 133 -16.79 6.08 3.05
N ARG A 134 -17.01 6.30 1.74
CA ARG A 134 -18.24 5.90 1.04
C ARG A 134 -18.17 4.49 0.47
N HIS A 135 -17.06 3.78 0.66
CA HIS A 135 -16.85 2.46 0.10
C HIS A 135 -17.76 1.41 0.78
N PRO A 136 -18.35 0.46 0.02
CA PRO A 136 -19.21 -0.61 0.54
C PRO A 136 -18.66 -1.29 1.80
N PHE A 137 -17.37 -1.61 1.81
CA PHE A 137 -16.66 -2.18 2.97
C PHE A 137 -16.87 -1.40 4.28
N LEU A 138 -16.84 -0.05 4.23
CA LEU A 138 -17.02 0.80 5.41
C LEU A 138 -18.48 1.16 5.66
N THR A 139 -19.32 1.22 4.62
CA THR A 139 -20.73 1.59 4.73
C THR A 139 -21.60 0.43 5.20
N GLU A 140 -21.39 -0.80 4.74
CA GLU A 140 -22.15 -1.98 5.20
C GLU A 140 -21.86 -2.31 6.68
N GLY A 141 -20.61 -2.12 7.12
CA GLY A 141 -20.23 -2.28 8.54
C GLY A 141 -20.81 -1.20 9.46
N SER A 142 -21.26 -0.06 8.90
CA SER A 142 -21.92 1.01 9.65
C SER A 142 -23.38 0.69 9.96
N GLU A 143 -24.06 -0.06 9.10
CA GLU A 143 -25.45 -0.48 9.34
C GLU A 143 -25.54 -1.55 10.45
N ARG A 144 -24.59 -2.50 10.48
CA ARG A 144 -24.50 -3.47 11.58
C ARG A 144 -24.22 -2.85 12.95
N ARG A 145 -23.56 -1.68 13.01
CA ARG A 145 -23.32 -0.94 14.26
C ARG A 145 -24.47 -0.01 14.67
N ARG A 146 -25.30 0.44 13.73
CA ARG A 146 -26.52 1.21 14.06
C ARG A 146 -27.64 0.36 14.65
N CYS A 147 -27.58 -0.96 14.52
CA CYS A 147 -28.52 -1.86 15.20
C CYS A 147 -28.31 -1.98 16.71
N TYR A 148 -27.31 -1.29 17.29
CA TYR A 148 -27.19 -1.09 18.75
C TYR A 148 -27.68 0.30 19.19
N THR A 149 -28.59 0.94 18.45
CA THR A 149 -29.37 2.04 19.05
C THR A 149 -30.21 1.47 20.18
N LEU A 150 -29.82 1.89 21.39
CA LEU A 150 -30.44 1.66 22.69
C LEU A 150 -31.96 1.42 22.65
N PRO A 151 -32.50 0.47 23.44
CA PRO A 151 -33.93 0.37 23.62
C PRO A 151 -34.47 1.69 24.21
N PRO A 152 -35.66 2.16 23.77
CA PRO A 152 -36.27 3.37 24.34
C PRO A 152 -36.58 3.16 25.82
N LEU A 153 -36.27 4.18 26.63
CA LEU A 153 -36.64 4.29 28.05
C LEU A 153 -38.15 4.52 28.22
#